data_AF-A0A943FXG7-F1
#
_entry.id   AF-A0A943FXG7-F1
#
_cell.length_a   1.000
_cell.length_b   1.000
_cell.length_c   1.000
_cell.angle_alpha   90.00
_cell.angle_beta   90.00
_cell.angle_gamma   90.00
#
_symmetry.space_group_name_H-M   'P 1'
#
loop_
_entity.id
_entity.type
_entity.pdbx_description
1 polymer ?
#
loop_
_entity_poly.entity_id
_entity_poly.type
_entity_poly.pdbx_seq_one_letter_code
_entity_poly.pdbx_strand_id
1 'polypeptide(L)'
;MDEKQIIAMLWNREEDGIKALQDQYAVKLKMLAGHFVSTQDAEECMNDVLLAVWDSIPPNKPDNLFAYSARICRNKALNKIRSMERQKRKAEVVELVE
;
A
#
# COMPACT_ATOMS: atom_id res chain seq x y z
N MET A 1 9.20 19.30 -1.33
CA MET A 1 8.56 19.44 -0.01
C MET A 1 9.36 18.66 1.00
N ASP A 2 9.45 19.11 2.26
CA ASP A 2 10.17 18.38 3.30
C ASP A 2 9.29 17.25 3.88
N GLU A 3 9.91 16.12 4.22
CA GLU A 3 9.22 14.93 4.72
C GLU A 3 8.45 15.23 6.02
N LYS A 4 9.03 16.06 6.90
CA LYS A 4 8.39 16.49 8.15
C LYS A 4 7.15 17.35 7.91
N GLN A 5 7.14 18.16 6.85
CA GLN A 5 5.96 18.95 6.48
C GLN A 5 4.83 18.04 5.99
N ILE A 6 5.16 17.03 5.19
CA ILE A 6 4.16 16.05 4.73
C ILE A 6 3.59 15.29 5.93
N ILE A 7 4.43 14.86 6.88
CA ILE A 7 3.97 14.21 8.12
C ILE A 7 3.05 15.13 8.91
N ALA A 8 3.36 16.43 9.02
CA ALA A 8 2.53 17.39 9.74
C ALA A 8 1.15 17.58 9.06
N MET A 9 1.11 17.67 7.73
CA MET A 9 -0.14 17.75 6.97
C MET A 9 -1.00 16.49 7.16
N LEU A 10 -0.39 15.30 7.03
CA LEU A 10 -1.08 14.04 7.28
C LEU A 10 -1.61 13.94 8.71
N TRP A 11 -0.85 14.45 9.68
CA TRP A 11 -1.26 14.51 11.09
C TRP A 11 -2.47 15.41 11.30
N ASN A 12 -2.48 16.57 10.65
CA ASN A 12 -3.58 17.54 10.68
C ASN A 12 -4.78 17.13 9.82
N ARG A 13 -4.74 15.97 9.15
CA ARG A 13 -5.75 15.51 8.20
C ARG A 13 -5.94 16.48 7.02
N GLU A 14 -4.86 17.08 6.57
CA GLU A 14 -4.83 17.89 5.35
C GLU A 14 -4.61 16.98 4.13
N GLU A 15 -5.54 17.01 3.17
CA GLU A 15 -5.50 16.15 1.96
C GLU A 15 -4.25 16.37 1.10
N ASP A 16 -3.69 17.58 1.14
CA ASP A 16 -2.46 17.92 0.41
C ASP A 16 -1.26 17.11 0.90
N GLY A 17 -1.29 16.58 2.13
CA GLY A 17 -0.29 15.65 2.63
C GLY A 17 -0.24 14.33 1.84
N ILE A 18 -1.39 13.80 1.40
CA ILE A 18 -1.42 12.59 0.58
C ILE A 18 -0.91 12.86 -0.83
N LYS A 19 -1.29 14.00 -1.42
CA LYS A 19 -0.79 14.41 -2.73
C LYS A 19 0.73 14.57 -2.71
N ALA A 20 1.26 15.27 -1.71
CA ALA A 20 2.70 15.46 -1.56
C ALA A 20 3.45 14.14 -1.36
N LEU A 21 2.90 13.21 -0.57
CA LEU A 21 3.46 11.87 -0.40
C LEU A 21 3.48 11.09 -1.72
N GLN A 22 2.37 11.14 -2.47
CA GLN A 22 2.25 10.50 -3.76
C GLN A 22 3.26 11.07 -4.75
N ASP A 23 3.32 12.39 -4.89
CA ASP A 23 4.25 13.05 -5.81
C ASP A 23 5.71 12.74 -5.49
N GLN A 24 6.06 12.66 -4.19
CA GLN A 24 7.44 12.43 -3.78
C GLN A 24 7.87 10.95 -3.84
N TYR A 25 6.97 10.02 -3.53
CA TYR A 25 7.34 8.62 -3.31
C TYR A 25 6.65 7.60 -4.21
N ALA A 26 5.64 7.98 -5.01
CA ALA A 26 4.87 7.01 -5.81
C ALA A 26 5.77 6.18 -6.74
N VAL A 27 6.72 6.79 -7.44
CA VAL A 27 7.62 6.04 -8.36
C VAL A 27 8.44 5.00 -7.61
N LYS A 28 9.02 5.36 -6.45
CA LYS A 28 9.85 4.46 -5.63
C LYS A 28 9.02 3.34 -5.02
N LEU A 29 7.82 3.66 -4.54
CA LEU A 29 6.92 2.68 -3.93
C LEU A 29 6.30 1.74 -4.98
N LYS A 30 5.97 2.24 -6.19
CA LYS A 30 5.56 1.39 -7.33
C LYS A 30 6.67 0.42 -7.72
N MET A 31 7.91 0.89 -7.83
CA MET A 31 9.06 0.03 -8.12
C MET A 31 9.24 -1.05 -7.05
N LEU A 32 9.12 -0.67 -5.77
CA LEU A 32 9.18 -1.61 -4.65
C LEU A 32 8.07 -2.68 -4.73
N ALA A 33 6.83 -2.27 -5.02
CA ALA A 33 5.70 -3.19 -5.19
C ALA A 33 5.92 -4.14 -6.38
N GLY A 34 6.46 -3.64 -7.49
CA GLY A 34 6.75 -4.41 -8.70
C GLY A 34 7.76 -5.55 -8.53
N HIS A 35 8.53 -5.58 -7.43
CA HIS A 35 9.35 -6.75 -7.08
C HIS A 35 8.53 -7.94 -6.58
N PHE A 36 7.26 -7.72 -6.20
CA PHE A 36 6.39 -8.72 -5.59
C PHE A 36 5.16 -9.03 -6.45
N VAL A 37 4.56 -8.01 -7.07
CA VAL A 37 3.30 -8.13 -7.82
C VAL A 37 3.45 -7.64 -9.26
N SER A 38 2.48 -7.94 -10.13
CA SER A 38 2.46 -7.46 -11.51
C SER A 38 2.41 -5.94 -11.59
N THR A 39 2.78 -5.36 -12.74
CA THR A 39 2.73 -3.90 -12.94
C THR A 39 1.33 -3.33 -12.71
N GLN A 40 0.28 -4.04 -13.14
CA GLN A 40 -1.10 -3.63 -12.93
C GLN A 40 -1.48 -3.67 -11.43
N ASP A 41 -1.11 -4.74 -10.73
CA ASP A 41 -1.35 -4.87 -9.30
C ASP A 41 -0.53 -3.86 -8.48
N ALA A 42 0.63 -3.43 -8.97
CA ALA A 42 1.46 -2.43 -8.31
C ALA A 42 0.78 -1.05 -8.25
N GLU A 43 -0.06 -0.72 -9.23
CA GLU A 43 -0.85 0.52 -9.21
C GLU A 43 -1.98 0.45 -8.18
N GLU A 44 -2.71 -0.66 -8.12
CA GLU A 44 -3.72 -0.89 -7.08
C GLU A 44 -3.09 -0.87 -5.68
N CYS A 45 -1.93 -1.53 -5.55
CA CYS A 45 -1.18 -1.58 -4.31
C CYS A 45 -0.76 -0.18 -3.85
N MET A 46 -0.49 0.75 -4.78
CA MET A 46 -0.19 2.13 -4.40
C MET A 46 -1.38 2.84 -3.78
N ASN A 47 -2.57 2.71 -4.35
CA ASN A 47 -3.77 3.32 -3.79
C ASN A 47 -4.06 2.76 -2.39
N ASP A 48 -3.90 1.45 -2.21
CA ASP A 48 -4.00 0.79 -0.90
C ASP A 48 -2.97 1.29 0.12
N VAL A 49 -1.77 1.65 -0.34
CA VAL A 49 -0.72 2.22 0.51
C VAL A 49 -1.07 3.63 0.93
N LEU A 50 -1.48 4.50 0.00
CA LEU A 50 -1.87 5.87 0.30
C LEU A 50 -3.01 5.90 1.33
N LEU A 51 -4.04 5.06 1.12
CA LEU A 51 -5.15 4.92 2.05
C LEU A 51 -4.70 4.39 3.41
N ALA A 52 -3.84 3.36 3.43
CA ALA A 52 -3.34 2.82 4.70
C ALA A 52 -2.44 3.82 5.46
N VAL A 53 -1.64 4.62 4.76
CA VAL A 53 -0.88 5.71 5.39
C VAL A 53 -1.85 6.73 5.99
N TRP A 54 -2.85 7.17 5.21
CA TRP A 54 -3.89 8.09 5.66
C TRP A 54 -4.58 7.55 6.91
N ASP A 55 -5.08 6.32 6.92
CA ASP A 55 -5.82 5.79 8.07
C ASP A 55 -4.93 5.62 9.31
N SER A 56 -3.65 5.31 9.12
CA SER A 56 -2.71 5.01 10.21
C SER A 56 -2.10 6.24 10.89
N ILE A 57 -2.17 7.42 10.27
CA ILE A 57 -1.74 8.71 10.81
C ILE A 57 -3.03 9.52 11.07
N PRO A 58 -3.28 10.09 12.27
CA PRO A 58 -2.33 10.41 13.33
C PRO A 58 -2.12 9.40 14.49
N PRO A 59 -2.79 8.26 14.68
CA PRO A 59 -2.46 7.43 15.85
C PRO A 59 -0.99 6.96 15.87
N ASN A 60 -0.34 6.92 14.70
CA ASN A 60 1.10 6.69 14.59
C ASN A 60 1.78 7.90 13.94
N LYS A 61 2.87 8.40 14.55
CA LYS A 61 3.73 9.43 13.94
C LYS A 61 5.03 8.80 13.47
N PRO A 62 5.27 8.64 12.16
CA PRO A 62 6.55 8.12 11.67
C PRO A 62 7.65 9.18 11.76
N ASP A 63 8.86 8.76 12.16
CA ASP A 63 10.06 9.61 12.07
C ASP A 63 10.59 9.70 10.63
N ASN A 64 10.37 8.64 9.85
CA ASN A 64 10.70 8.56 8.43
C ASN A 64 9.48 8.03 7.66
N LEU A 65 8.82 8.93 6.92
CA LEU A 65 7.63 8.68 6.12
C LEU A 65 7.91 7.72 4.97
N PHE A 66 9.09 7.80 4.33
CA PHE A 66 9.44 6.89 3.25
C PHE A 66 9.54 5.43 3.75
N ALA A 67 10.31 5.19 4.80
CA ALA A 67 10.47 3.87 5.40
C ALA A 67 9.13 3.33 5.93
N TYR A 68 8.31 4.20 6.54
CA TYR A 68 6.97 3.87 7.00
C TYR A 68 6.06 3.42 5.83
N SER A 69 6.02 4.21 4.76
CA SER A 69 5.24 3.91 3.55
C SER A 69 5.75 2.66 2.84
N ALA A 70 7.06 2.47 2.76
CA ALA A 70 7.70 1.29 2.17
C ALA A 70 7.35 0.01 2.93
N ARG A 71 7.30 0.07 4.27
CA ARG A 71 6.84 -1.05 5.11
C ARG A 71 5.40 -1.43 4.80
N ILE A 72 4.50 -0.44 4.72
CA ILE A 72 3.09 -0.65 4.38
C ILE A 72 2.97 -1.24 2.97
N CYS A 73 3.70 -0.69 2.00
CA CYS A 73 3.73 -1.17 0.62
C CYS A 73 4.14 -2.64 0.52
N ARG A 74 5.24 -3.02 1.16
CA ARG A 74 5.68 -4.42 1.19
C ARG A 74 4.62 -5.34 1.81
N ASN A 75 3.99 -4.92 2.91
CA ASN A 75 2.95 -5.71 3.55
C ASN A 75 1.72 -5.90 2.65
N LYS A 76 1.28 -4.84 1.96
CA LYS A 76 0.15 -4.89 1.01
C LYS A 76 0.46 -5.82 -0.17
N ALA A 77 1.63 -5.68 -0.79
CA ALA A 77 2.05 -6.53 -1.90
C ALA A 77 2.13 -8.02 -1.50
N LEU A 78 2.71 -8.33 -0.35
CA LEU A 78 2.75 -9.70 0.19
C LEU A 78 1.36 -10.26 0.51
N ASN A 79 0.46 -9.43 1.03
CA ASN A 79 -0.93 -9.85 1.29
C ASN A 79 -1.68 -10.16 0.00
N LYS A 80 -1.42 -9.42 -1.10
CA LYS A 80 -1.98 -9.71 -2.42
C LYS A 80 -1.50 -11.08 -2.93
N ILE A 81 -0.19 -11.37 -2.88
CA ILE A 81 0.35 -12.69 -3.24
C ILE A 81 -0.34 -13.80 -2.45
N ARG A 82 -0.40 -13.65 -1.12
CA ARG A 82 -1.06 -14.63 -0.24
C ARG A 82 -2.53 -14.82 -0.59
N SER A 83 -3.22 -13.77 -1.03
CA SER A 83 -4.62 -13.85 -1.47
C SER A 83 -4.77 -14.65 -2.75
N MET A 84 -3.91 -14.41 -3.75
CA MET A 84 -3.89 -15.17 -5.00
C MET A 84 -3.60 -16.66 -4.73
N GLU A 85 -2.64 -16.98 -3.86
CA GLU A 85 -2.33 -18.36 -3.47
C GLU A 85 -3.47 -19.05 -2.73
N ARG A 86 -4.26 -18.32 -1.93
CA ARG A 86 -5.47 -18.86 -1.29
C ARG A 86 -6.56 -19.14 -2.32
N GLN A 87 -6.73 -18.27 -3.32
CA GLN A 87 -7.69 -18.49 -4.40
C GLN A 87 -7.33 -19.73 -5.22
N LYS A 88 -6.05 -19.92 -5.56
CA LYS A 88 -5.57 -21.12 -6.28
C LYS A 88 -5.79 -22.44 -5.53
N ARG A 89 -5.92 -22.40 -4.20
CA ARG A 89 -6.18 -23.57 -3.35
C ARG A 89 -7.65 -23.92 -3.17
N LYS A 90 -8.59 -23.12 -3.72
CA LYS A 90 -10.00 -23.52 -3.78
C LYS A 90 -10.17 -24.52 -4.93
N ALA A 91 -10.41 -25.78 -4.58
CA ALA A 91 -10.98 -26.74 -5.51
C ALA A 91 -12.49 -26.47 -5.63
N GLU A 92 -13.01 -26.40 -6.85
CA GLU A 92 -14.44 -26.43 -7.09
C GLU A 92 -14.95 -27.84 -6.78
N VAL A 93 -15.64 -27.98 -5.65
CA VAL A 93 -16.28 -29.25 -5.29
C VAL A 93 -17.57 -29.32 -6.10
N VAL A 94 -17.51 -30.03 -7.23
CA VAL A 94 -18.70 -30.35 -8.02
C VAL A 94 -19.31 -31.62 -7.43
N GLU A 95 -20.55 -31.53 -6.95
CA GLU A 95 -21.32 -32.72 -6.60
C GLU A 95 -21.56 -33.54 -7.87
N LEU A 96 -21.20 -34.83 -7.82
CA LEU A 96 -21.56 -35.77 -8.87
C LEU A 96 -23.07 -35.99 -8.78
N VAL A 97 -23.79 -35.50 -9.79
CA VAL A 97 -25.23 -35.77 -9.94
C VAL A 97 -25.36 -37.17 -10.55
N GLU A 98 -26.01 -38.09 -9.85
CA GLU A 98 -26.38 -39.44 -10.34
C GLU A 98 -27.51 -39.39 -11.37
#